data_AF-A0A8T1V430-F1
#
_entry.id   AF-A0A8T1V430-F1
#
_cell.length_a   1.000
_cell.length_b   1.000
_cell.length_c   1.000
_cell.angle_alpha   90.00
_cell.angle_beta   90.00
_cell.angle_gamma   90.00
#
_symmetry.space_group_name_H-M   'P 1'
#
loop_
_entity.id
_entity.type
_entity.pdbx_description
1 polymer ?
#
loop_
_entity_poly.entity_id
_entity_poly.type
_entity_poly.pdbx_seq_one_letter_code
_entity_poly.pdbx_strand_id
1 'polypeptide(L)'
;MQDVTLAFVPMVDDNGGKVVANAATDKDCDYQLCSADESSDPKFTNAELPDACLALTLKLQRDKHGHRQYGRRLKSESFKLSASQKVLMASSYRAARNDDRLVDYERMSESRHFNTFKNNAQKLRALEKPLLREIKVAIREQQQLDAGNIAKTTNDWEEELARCHVLHQRESAEIQTQ
;
A
#
# COMPACT_ATOMS: atom_id res chain seq x y z
N MET A 1 2.24 -70.56 25.38
CA MET A 1 3.46 -69.81 25.70
C MET A 1 3.58 -68.71 24.65
N GLN A 2 3.63 -67.41 24.90
CA GLN A 2 3.41 -66.52 26.05
C GLN A 2 3.11 -65.18 25.35
N ASP A 3 2.05 -64.48 25.77
CA ASP A 3 1.83 -63.08 25.41
C ASP A 3 2.93 -62.21 26.05
N VAL A 4 3.46 -61.24 25.30
CA VAL A 4 4.26 -60.15 25.87
C VAL A 4 3.76 -58.83 25.28
N THR A 5 2.91 -58.17 26.04
CA THR A 5 2.47 -56.78 25.87
C THR A 5 3.64 -55.84 26.22
N LEU A 6 4.08 -55.03 25.25
CA LEU A 6 5.06 -53.96 25.48
C LEU A 6 4.32 -52.70 25.98
N ALA A 7 4.53 -52.34 27.24
CA ALA A 7 4.03 -51.09 27.81
C ALA A 7 4.91 -49.91 27.35
N PHE A 8 4.29 -48.93 26.67
CA PHE A 8 4.92 -47.68 26.28
C PHE A 8 4.87 -46.69 27.45
N VAL A 9 6.02 -46.36 28.01
CA VAL A 9 6.20 -45.32 29.04
C VAL A 9 6.60 -44.01 28.35
N PRO A 10 5.87 -42.89 28.52
CA PRO A 10 6.32 -41.60 28.02
C PRO A 10 7.34 -40.95 28.99
N MET A 11 8.49 -40.58 28.45
CA MET A 11 9.56 -39.79 29.08
C MET A 11 9.21 -38.30 28.98
N VAL A 12 9.27 -37.58 30.11
CA VAL A 12 9.12 -36.12 30.20
C VAL A 12 10.52 -35.51 30.20
N ASP A 13 10.77 -34.53 29.32
CA ASP A 13 12.00 -33.72 29.38
C ASP A 13 11.68 -32.31 29.88
N ASP A 14 12.35 -31.95 30.98
CA ASP A 14 12.35 -30.64 31.63
C ASP A 14 13.32 -29.64 30.96
N ASN A 15 12.97 -28.36 31.09
CA ASN A 15 13.70 -27.16 30.69
C ASN A 15 15.24 -27.18 30.78
N GLY A 16 15.92 -26.56 29.81
CA GLY A 16 17.35 -26.25 29.98
C GLY A 16 18.05 -25.55 28.81
N GLY A 17 17.80 -24.25 28.64
CA GLY A 17 18.75 -23.22 28.17
C GLY A 17 19.62 -23.49 26.94
N LYS A 18 19.28 -22.83 25.82
CA LYS A 18 20.25 -22.58 24.73
C LYS A 18 20.48 -21.08 24.55
N VAL A 19 21.68 -20.66 24.95
CA VAL A 19 22.28 -19.36 24.63
C VAL A 19 22.42 -19.29 23.09
N VAL A 20 21.85 -18.27 22.47
CA VAL A 20 22.13 -17.93 21.07
C VAL A 20 22.53 -16.48 20.96
N ALA A 21 23.65 -16.32 20.25
CA ALA A 21 24.43 -15.13 20.07
C ALA A 21 23.64 -13.99 19.40
N ASN A 22 24.04 -12.77 19.75
CA ASN A 22 23.62 -11.53 19.12
C ASN A 22 23.93 -11.56 17.61
N ALA A 23 22.88 -11.47 16.80
CA ALA A 23 22.97 -11.04 15.41
C ALA A 23 22.21 -9.72 15.31
N ALA A 24 22.97 -8.63 15.15
CA ALA A 24 22.44 -7.31 14.85
C ALA A 24 21.64 -7.38 13.54
N THR A 25 20.32 -7.18 13.65
CA THR A 25 19.49 -6.76 12.53
C THR A 25 19.06 -5.33 12.82
N ASP A 26 19.86 -4.41 12.30
CA ASP A 26 19.52 -3.00 12.24
C ASP A 26 18.42 -2.79 11.19
N LYS A 27 17.46 -1.95 11.57
CA LYS A 27 16.33 -1.40 10.80
C LYS A 27 15.07 -2.27 10.75
N ASP A 28 14.46 -2.40 11.92
CA ASP A 28 13.03 -2.14 12.02
C ASP A 28 12.76 -0.73 11.46
N CYS A 29 12.44 -0.64 10.17
CA CYS A 29 11.69 0.51 9.70
C CYS A 29 10.33 0.39 10.37
N ASP A 30 10.14 1.13 11.46
CA ASP A 30 8.84 1.39 12.07
C ASP A 30 7.94 2.03 11.00
N TYR A 31 7.34 1.21 10.14
CA TYR A 31 6.06 1.55 9.56
C TYR A 31 5.09 1.43 10.72
N GLN A 32 5.10 2.46 11.56
CA GLN A 32 4.11 2.64 12.59
C GLN A 32 2.80 2.68 11.83
N LEU A 33 2.14 1.52 11.79
CA LEU A 33 0.82 1.33 11.26
C LEU A 33 -0.06 2.13 12.20
N CYS A 34 -0.14 3.44 11.94
CA CYS A 34 -0.93 4.38 12.70
C CYS A 34 -2.30 3.76 12.79
N SER A 35 -2.63 3.30 14.00
CA SER A 35 -3.86 2.60 14.35
C SER A 35 -4.98 3.32 13.63
N ALA A 36 -5.43 2.73 12.53
CA ALA A 36 -6.57 3.27 11.83
C ALA A 36 -7.69 3.20 12.87
N ASP A 37 -8.32 4.34 13.13
CA ASP A 37 -9.61 4.35 13.81
C ASP A 37 -10.58 3.61 12.88
N GLU A 38 -10.55 2.28 12.92
CA GLU A 38 -11.38 1.36 12.14
C GLU A 38 -12.88 1.51 12.48
N SER A 39 -13.17 2.33 13.51
CA SER A 39 -14.48 2.67 14.04
C SER A 39 -15.15 3.85 13.34
N SER A 40 -14.38 4.78 12.74
CA SER A 40 -14.95 5.98 12.12
C SER A 40 -15.16 5.82 10.62
N ASP A 41 -16.39 6.03 10.15
CA ASP A 41 -16.69 6.02 8.72
C ASP A 41 -15.77 7.02 7.99
N PRO A 42 -15.03 6.59 6.94
CA PRO A 42 -14.09 7.46 6.25
C PRO A 42 -14.84 8.57 5.49
N LYS A 43 -14.92 9.75 6.12
CA LYS A 43 -15.44 10.98 5.51
C LYS A 43 -14.33 11.77 4.82
N PHE A 44 -14.65 12.34 3.67
CA PHE A 44 -13.82 13.28 2.91
C PHE A 44 -14.61 14.57 2.68
N THR A 45 -13.93 15.71 2.70
CA THR A 45 -14.52 16.97 2.22
C THR A 45 -14.46 17.04 0.70
N ASN A 46 -15.36 17.80 0.06
CA ASN A 46 -15.37 17.94 -1.40
C ASN A 46 -14.06 18.52 -1.96
N ALA A 47 -13.38 19.38 -1.18
CA ALA A 47 -12.09 19.96 -1.56
C ALA A 47 -10.93 18.94 -1.50
N GLU A 48 -10.96 17.99 -0.56
CA GLU A 48 -9.92 16.96 -0.41
C GLU A 48 -10.07 15.80 -1.40
N LEU A 49 -11.28 15.53 -1.88
CA LEU A 49 -11.56 14.42 -2.80
C LEU A 49 -10.72 14.37 -4.10
N PRO A 50 -10.44 15.49 -4.80
CA PRO A 50 -9.56 15.44 -5.97
C PRO A 50 -8.15 14.94 -5.62
N ASP A 51 -7.55 15.50 -4.57
CA ASP A 51 -6.21 15.13 -4.10
C ASP A 51 -6.19 13.69 -3.60
N ALA A 52 -7.26 13.27 -2.93
CA ALA A 52 -7.50 11.91 -2.48
C ALA A 52 -7.48 10.89 -3.63
N CYS A 53 -8.22 11.19 -4.71
CA CYS A 53 -8.27 10.32 -5.89
C CYS A 53 -6.92 10.28 -6.62
N LEU A 54 -6.19 11.39 -6.64
CA LEU A 54 -4.86 11.48 -7.23
C LEU A 54 -3.85 10.67 -6.41
N ALA A 55 -3.83 10.82 -5.09
CA ALA A 55 -2.98 10.07 -4.18
C ALA A 55 -3.20 8.55 -4.31
N LEU A 56 -4.46 8.10 -4.44
CA LEU A 56 -4.77 6.69 -4.71
C LEU A 56 -4.14 6.22 -6.03
N THR A 57 -4.28 7.00 -7.10
CA THR A 57 -3.68 6.68 -8.41
C THR A 57 -2.17 6.53 -8.31
N LEU A 58 -1.50 7.49 -7.65
CA LEU A 58 -0.05 7.47 -7.45
C LEU A 58 0.39 6.27 -6.60
N LYS A 59 -0.34 5.96 -5.52
CA LYS A 59 -0.10 4.76 -4.71
C LYS A 59 -0.18 3.49 -5.56
N LEU A 60 -1.26 3.32 -6.31
CA LEU A 60 -1.43 2.14 -7.17
C LEU A 60 -0.36 2.04 -8.27
N GLN A 61 0.18 3.16 -8.74
CA GLN A 61 1.31 3.17 -9.68
C GLN A 61 2.62 2.74 -9.00
N ARG A 62 2.88 3.22 -7.78
CA ARG A 62 4.03 2.79 -6.96
C ARG A 62 3.98 1.29 -6.68
N ASP A 63 2.84 0.78 -6.24
CA ASP A 63 2.64 -0.65 -5.91
C ASP A 63 2.82 -1.56 -7.14
N LYS A 64 2.50 -1.06 -8.35
CA LYS A 64 2.71 -1.82 -9.59
C LYS A 64 4.18 -2.03 -9.92
N HIS A 65 5.09 -1.15 -9.49
CA HIS A 65 6.48 -1.14 -9.93
C HIS A 65 7.34 -2.27 -9.30
N GLY A 66 6.81 -3.02 -8.31
CA GLY A 66 7.57 -4.04 -7.57
C GLY A 66 7.08 -5.49 -7.70
N HIS A 67 5.90 -5.76 -8.28
CA HIS A 67 5.28 -7.09 -8.21
C HIS A 67 5.24 -7.83 -9.56
N ARG A 68 5.91 -8.97 -9.62
CA ARG A 68 5.85 -9.92 -10.75
C ARG A 68 4.67 -10.86 -10.54
N GLN A 69 3.52 -10.49 -11.11
CA GLN A 69 2.30 -11.31 -11.25
C GLN A 69 1.65 -11.73 -9.92
N TYR A 70 0.46 -11.17 -9.64
CA TYR A 70 -0.43 -11.76 -8.64
C TYR A 70 -0.77 -13.18 -9.09
N GLY A 71 -0.52 -14.18 -8.23
CA GLY A 71 -0.84 -15.57 -8.52
C GLY A 71 -2.31 -15.78 -8.86
N ARG A 72 -2.67 -17.00 -9.30
CA ARG A 72 -4.08 -17.32 -9.61
C ARG A 72 -4.93 -17.14 -8.35
N ARG A 73 -6.03 -16.38 -8.49
CA ARG A 73 -7.01 -16.18 -7.41
C ARG A 73 -7.62 -17.53 -6.99
N LEU A 74 -7.70 -17.77 -5.68
CA LEU A 74 -8.42 -18.92 -5.14
C LEU A 74 -9.94 -18.71 -5.31
N LYS A 75 -10.70 -19.80 -5.54
CA LYS A 75 -12.17 -19.73 -5.66
C LYS A 75 -12.85 -19.31 -4.36
N SER A 76 -12.24 -19.62 -3.22
CA SER A 76 -12.70 -19.24 -1.88
C SER A 76 -12.37 -17.78 -1.52
N GLU A 77 -11.50 -17.12 -2.27
CA GLU A 77 -11.10 -15.74 -1.97
C GLU A 77 -12.23 -14.77 -2.31
N SER A 78 -12.49 -13.83 -1.39
CA SER A 78 -13.44 -12.75 -1.61
C SER A 78 -13.02 -11.90 -2.82
N PHE A 79 -14.01 -11.39 -3.54
CA PHE A 79 -13.73 -10.61 -4.73
C PHE A 79 -13.15 -9.24 -4.32
N LYS A 80 -11.93 -8.94 -4.80
CA LYS A 80 -11.25 -7.66 -4.59
C LYS A 80 -11.31 -6.82 -5.87
N LEU A 81 -11.43 -5.50 -5.74
CA LEU A 81 -11.36 -4.59 -6.88
C LEU A 81 -9.94 -4.60 -7.46
N SER A 82 -9.85 -4.69 -8.78
CA SER A 82 -8.58 -4.44 -9.48
C SER A 82 -8.18 -2.96 -9.33
N ALA A 83 -6.90 -2.64 -9.51
CA ALA A 83 -6.40 -1.26 -9.42
C ALA A 83 -7.21 -0.29 -10.32
N SER A 84 -7.51 -0.69 -11.55
CA SER A 84 -8.32 0.13 -12.47
C SER A 84 -9.76 0.30 -12.00
N GLN A 85 -10.37 -0.75 -11.42
CA GLN A 85 -11.72 -0.67 -10.86
C GLN A 85 -11.76 0.28 -9.65
N LYS A 86 -10.74 0.28 -8.79
CA LYS A 86 -10.63 1.21 -7.66
C LYS A 86 -10.62 2.66 -8.13
N VAL A 87 -9.82 2.99 -9.15
CA VAL A 87 -9.76 4.34 -9.73
C VAL A 87 -11.10 4.78 -10.32
N LEU A 88 -11.79 3.90 -11.05
CA LEU A 88 -13.10 4.20 -11.63
C LEU A 88 -14.17 4.42 -10.55
N MET A 89 -14.17 3.58 -9.51
CA MET A 89 -15.12 3.70 -8.40
C MET A 89 -14.86 4.97 -7.59
N ALA A 90 -13.59 5.33 -7.33
CA ALA A 90 -13.22 6.58 -6.67
C ALA A 90 -13.62 7.81 -7.50
N SER A 91 -13.41 7.78 -8.82
CA SER A 91 -13.83 8.85 -9.72
C SER A 91 -15.34 9.04 -9.74
N SER A 92 -16.09 7.92 -9.72
CA SER A 92 -17.55 7.94 -9.67
C SER A 92 -18.07 8.46 -8.32
N TYR A 93 -17.38 8.11 -7.22
CA TYR A 93 -17.66 8.66 -5.90
C TYR A 93 -17.48 10.18 -5.87
N ARG A 94 -16.36 10.67 -6.42
CA ARG A 94 -16.10 12.11 -6.56
C ARG A 94 -17.19 12.80 -7.38
N ALA A 95 -17.57 12.24 -8.53
CA ALA A 95 -18.62 12.80 -9.38
C ALA A 95 -19.97 12.88 -8.64
N ALA A 96 -20.36 11.80 -7.96
CA ALA A 96 -21.60 11.77 -7.18
C ALA A 96 -21.59 12.81 -6.05
N ARG A 97 -20.46 12.97 -5.35
CA ARG A 97 -20.30 13.97 -4.30
C ARG A 97 -20.37 15.41 -4.82
N ASN A 98 -19.82 15.68 -6.00
CA ASN A 98 -19.90 17.00 -6.62
C ASN A 98 -21.36 17.37 -7.00
N ASP A 99 -22.17 16.38 -7.33
CA ASP A 99 -23.59 16.55 -7.66
C ASP A 99 -24.52 16.44 -6.43
N ASP A 100 -23.97 16.29 -5.22
CA ASP A 100 -24.70 15.99 -3.97
C ASP A 100 -25.63 14.77 -4.09
N ARG A 101 -25.21 13.77 -4.88
CA ARG A 101 -25.94 12.53 -5.15
C ARG A 101 -25.23 11.31 -4.55
N LEU A 102 -26.00 10.23 -4.42
CA LEU A 102 -25.45 8.91 -4.09
C LEU A 102 -24.86 8.25 -5.34
N VAL A 103 -23.85 7.42 -5.13
CA VAL A 103 -23.26 6.63 -6.21
C VAL A 103 -24.25 5.57 -6.68
N ASP A 104 -24.53 5.56 -7.99
CA ASP A 104 -25.38 4.58 -8.63
C ASP A 104 -24.63 3.27 -8.88
N TYR A 105 -24.62 2.41 -7.86
CA TYR A 105 -23.96 1.10 -7.91
C TYR A 105 -24.66 0.10 -8.81
N GLU A 106 -25.95 0.26 -9.08
CA GLU A 106 -26.70 -0.63 -9.97
C GLU A 106 -26.20 -0.43 -11.40
N ARG A 107 -26.22 0.82 -11.87
CA ARG A 107 -25.66 1.18 -13.18
C ARG A 107 -24.17 0.88 -13.28
N MET A 108 -23.42 1.10 -12.20
CA MET A 108 -21.98 0.77 -12.18
C MET A 108 -21.74 -0.74 -12.34
N SER A 109 -22.57 -1.59 -11.74
CA SER A 109 -22.44 -3.05 -11.82
C SER A 109 -22.71 -3.63 -13.21
N GLU A 110 -23.48 -2.91 -14.02
CA GLU A 110 -23.78 -3.25 -15.42
C GLU A 110 -22.67 -2.81 -16.39
N SER A 111 -21.73 -1.97 -15.94
CA SER A 111 -20.62 -1.48 -16.75
C SER A 111 -19.65 -2.61 -17.10
N ARG A 112 -19.06 -2.52 -18.30
CA ARG A 112 -18.02 -3.46 -18.79
C ARG A 112 -16.84 -3.64 -17.82
N HIS A 113 -16.55 -2.62 -17.03
CA HIS A 113 -15.44 -2.62 -16.09
C HIS A 113 -15.75 -3.41 -14.80
N PHE A 114 -17.02 -3.66 -14.50
CA PHE A 114 -17.51 -4.33 -13.29
C PHE A 114 -18.33 -5.58 -13.61
N ASN A 115 -18.12 -6.22 -14.77
CA ASN A 115 -18.83 -7.44 -15.20
C ASN A 115 -18.91 -8.54 -14.12
N THR A 116 -17.92 -8.62 -13.25
CA THR A 116 -17.86 -9.56 -12.12
C THR A 116 -18.89 -9.32 -11.03
N PHE A 117 -19.48 -8.13 -11.01
CA PHE A 117 -20.53 -7.70 -10.08
C PHE A 117 -21.90 -7.58 -10.75
N LYS A 118 -22.06 -8.02 -12.00
CA LYS A 118 -23.34 -7.98 -12.70
C LYS A 118 -24.43 -8.65 -11.86
N ASN A 119 -25.58 -7.98 -11.74
CA ASN A 119 -26.72 -8.36 -10.89
C ASN A 119 -26.40 -8.45 -9.37
N ASN A 120 -25.26 -7.94 -8.93
CA ASN A 120 -24.78 -8.00 -7.54
C ASN A 120 -24.27 -6.63 -7.05
N ALA A 121 -25.03 -5.56 -7.28
CA ALA A 121 -24.67 -4.19 -6.89
C ALA A 121 -24.42 -4.03 -5.37
N GLN A 122 -25.07 -4.84 -4.53
CA GLN A 122 -24.85 -4.83 -3.07
C GLN A 122 -23.40 -5.16 -2.69
N LYS A 123 -22.76 -6.11 -3.40
CA LYS A 123 -21.34 -6.43 -3.16
C LYS A 123 -20.43 -5.27 -3.54
N LEU A 124 -20.78 -4.55 -4.61
CA LEU A 124 -20.05 -3.37 -5.04
C LEU A 124 -20.19 -2.22 -4.03
N ARG A 125 -21.40 -2.00 -3.50
CA ARG A 125 -21.65 -1.03 -2.42
C ARG A 125 -20.87 -1.38 -1.15
N ALA A 126 -20.78 -2.67 -0.79
CA ALA A 126 -19.98 -3.10 0.36
C ALA A 126 -18.48 -2.79 0.22
N LEU A 127 -17.97 -2.69 -1.01
CA LEU A 127 -16.58 -2.36 -1.31
C LEU A 127 -16.28 -0.85 -1.27
N GLU A 128 -17.30 0.00 -1.10
CA GLU A 128 -17.13 1.45 -1.00
C GLU A 128 -16.34 1.83 0.26
N LYS A 129 -16.80 1.37 1.43
CA LYS A 129 -16.14 1.65 2.71
C LYS A 129 -14.66 1.24 2.72
N PRO A 130 -14.26 0.01 2.32
CA PRO A 130 -12.84 -0.36 2.30
C PRO A 130 -12.05 0.47 1.28
N LEU A 131 -12.62 0.82 0.13
CA LEU A 131 -11.97 1.71 -0.83
C LEU A 131 -11.70 3.10 -0.22
N LEU A 132 -12.67 3.67 0.50
CA LEU A 132 -12.49 4.97 1.16
C LEU A 132 -11.41 4.92 2.26
N ARG A 133 -11.30 3.81 3.00
CA ARG A 133 -10.18 3.61 3.95
C ARG A 133 -8.83 3.59 3.22
N GLU A 134 -8.74 2.88 2.10
CA GLU A 134 -7.52 2.81 1.29
C GLU A 134 -7.11 4.19 0.75
N ILE A 135 -8.07 5.01 0.33
CA ILE A 135 -7.82 6.39 -0.10
C ILE A 135 -7.27 7.25 1.05
N LYS A 136 -7.81 7.13 2.27
CA LYS A 136 -7.28 7.86 3.45
C LYS A 136 -5.83 7.49 3.77
N VAL A 137 -5.49 6.21 3.59
CA VAL A 137 -4.11 5.75 3.76
C VAL A 137 -3.23 6.34 2.64
N ALA A 138 -3.70 6.32 1.39
CA ALA A 138 -2.95 6.85 0.25
C ALA A 138 -2.62 8.35 0.38
N ILE A 139 -3.56 9.17 0.89
CA ILE A 139 -3.30 10.60 1.13
C ILE A 139 -2.21 10.80 2.17
N ARG A 140 -2.28 10.08 3.31
CA ARG A 140 -1.28 10.20 4.37
C ARG A 140 0.11 9.81 3.88
N GLU A 141 0.21 8.71 3.12
CA GLU A 141 1.46 8.30 2.49
C GLU A 141 1.96 9.35 1.51
N GLN A 142 1.09 9.96 0.71
CA GLN A 142 1.48 11.01 -0.24
C GLN A 142 1.99 12.25 0.50
N GLN A 143 1.30 12.70 1.55
CA GLN A 143 1.74 13.83 2.39
C GLN A 143 3.10 13.58 3.04
N GLN A 144 3.39 12.34 3.48
CA GLN A 144 4.71 11.98 4.00
C GLN A 144 5.79 12.03 2.93
N LEU A 145 5.50 11.55 1.72
CA LEU A 145 6.43 11.67 0.59
C LEU A 145 6.68 13.12 0.21
N ASP A 146 5.63 13.94 0.17
CA ASP A 146 5.73 15.34 -0.16
C ASP A 146 6.54 16.08 0.91
N ALA A 147 6.32 15.82 2.21
CA ALA A 147 7.16 16.36 3.29
C ALA A 147 8.63 15.93 3.18
N GLY A 148 8.89 14.67 2.80
CA GLY A 148 10.24 14.18 2.54
C GLY A 148 10.90 14.81 1.31
N ASN A 149 10.12 15.15 0.28
CA ASN A 149 10.58 15.87 -0.90
C ASN A 149 10.78 17.36 -0.63
N ILE A 150 9.96 17.99 0.20
CA ILE A 150 10.14 19.39 0.63
C ILE A 150 11.47 19.58 1.35
N ALA A 151 11.97 18.56 2.06
CA ALA A 151 13.31 18.58 2.66
C ALA A 151 14.47 18.57 1.64
N LYS A 152 14.19 18.29 0.36
CA LYS A 152 15.11 18.45 -0.77
C LYS A 152 14.50 19.43 -1.77
N THR A 153 14.59 20.72 -1.44
CA THR A 153 14.11 21.81 -2.28
C THR A 153 14.87 21.86 -3.60
N THR A 154 14.31 22.56 -4.60
CA THR A 154 14.99 22.80 -5.88
C THR A 154 16.38 23.43 -5.68
N ASN A 155 16.52 24.30 -4.69
CA ASN A 155 17.81 24.89 -4.31
C ASN A 155 18.81 23.84 -3.82
N ASP A 156 18.37 22.84 -3.03
CA ASP A 156 19.25 21.77 -2.56
C ASP A 156 19.81 20.96 -3.75
N TRP A 157 18.98 20.72 -4.77
CA TRP A 157 19.41 20.07 -6.01
C TRP A 157 20.35 20.94 -6.85
N GLU A 158 20.08 22.24 -6.95
CA GLU A 158 20.96 23.20 -7.65
C GLU A 158 22.33 23.30 -6.97
N GLU A 159 22.36 23.32 -5.63
CA GLU A 159 23.59 23.31 -4.86
C GLU A 159 24.38 22.01 -5.01
N GLU A 160 23.71 20.85 -4.95
CA GLU A 160 24.37 19.56 -5.21
C GLU A 160 24.95 19.51 -6.63
N LEU A 161 24.19 20.00 -7.62
CA LEU A 161 24.63 20.05 -9.02
C LEU A 161 25.85 20.98 -9.19
N ALA A 162 25.85 22.14 -8.51
CA ALA A 162 26.98 23.05 -8.49
C ALA A 162 28.22 22.43 -7.82
N ARG A 163 28.05 21.75 -6.67
CA ARG A 163 29.14 21.02 -5.99
C ARG A 163 29.72 19.93 -6.89
N CYS A 164 28.88 19.13 -7.54
CA CYS A 164 29.31 18.13 -8.51
C CYS A 164 30.07 18.74 -9.69
N HIS A 165 29.62 19.88 -10.21
CA HIS A 165 30.27 20.55 -11.34
C HIS A 165 31.68 21.03 -10.97
N VAL A 166 31.85 21.62 -9.80
CA VAL A 166 33.17 22.07 -9.30
C VAL A 166 34.13 20.90 -9.08
N LEU A 167 33.64 19.79 -8.50
CA LEU A 167 34.46 18.59 -8.31
C LEU A 167 34.91 17.99 -9.65
N HIS A 168 34.00 17.88 -10.61
CA HIS A 168 34.32 17.36 -11.94
C HIS A 168 35.34 18.23 -12.68
N GLN A 169 35.23 19.56 -12.58
CA GLN A 169 36.22 20.48 -13.15
C GLN A 169 37.60 20.29 -12.53
N ARG A 170 37.65 20.12 -11.19
CA ARG A 170 38.89 19.88 -10.46
C ARG A 170 39.56 18.57 -10.88
N GLU A 171 38.82 17.46 -10.90
CA GLU A 171 39.35 16.17 -11.35
C GLU A 171 39.85 16.23 -12.80
N SER A 172 39.12 16.92 -13.68
CA SER A 172 39.52 17.11 -15.08
C SER A 172 40.83 17.89 -15.21
N ALA A 173 41.03 18.91 -14.37
CA ALA A 173 42.27 19.68 -14.33
C ALA A 173 43.45 18.85 -13.78
N GLU A 174 43.21 18.06 -12.71
CA GLU A 174 44.22 17.19 -12.12
C GLU A 174 44.73 16.13 -13.12
N ILE A 175 43.82 15.52 -13.90
CA ILE A 175 44.17 14.55 -14.95
C ILE A 175 45.00 15.18 -16.08
N GLN A 176 44.74 16.45 -16.45
CA GLN A 176 45.48 17.13 -17.52
C GLN A 176 46.90 17.54 -17.12
N THR A 177 47.20 17.57 -15.81
CA THR A 177 48.53 17.94 -15.28
C THR A 177 49.46 16.75 -15.04
N GLN A 178 48.98 15.52 -15.20
CA GLN A 178 49.77 14.28 -15.15
C GLN A 178 50.29 13.90 -16.53
#